data_AF-A0A413I4H0-F1
#
_entry.id   AF-A0A413I4H0-F1
#
_cell.length_a   1.000
_cell.length_b   1.000
_cell.length_c   1.000
_cell.angle_alpha   90.00
_cell.angle_beta   90.00
_cell.angle_gamma   90.00
#
_symmetry.space_group_name_H-M   'P 1'
#
loop_
_entity.id
_entity.type
_entity.pdbx_description
1 polymer ?
#
loop_
_entity_poly.entity_id
_entity_poly.type
_entity_poly.pdbx_seq_one_letter_code
_entity_poly.pdbx_strand_id
1 'polypeptide(L)'
;MRLSDTIDLMNSPDYRDRMKAEYLQTKIRRDALHEMCVKYEAGTLKFEPTCSLDLLKKQETIMSQYLYLLEIRASLEGICLEEGDEK
;
A
#
# COMPACT_ATOMS: atom_id res chain seq x y z
N MET A 1 2.36 -7.92 -7.70
CA MET A 1 1.48 -6.90 -8.29
C MET A 1 2.24 -5.58 -8.38
N ARG A 2 2.12 -4.89 -9.52
CA ARG A 2 2.63 -3.53 -9.76
C ARG A 2 1.48 -2.53 -9.64
N LEU A 3 1.83 -1.25 -9.46
CA LEU A 3 0.84 -0.18 -9.40
C LEU A 3 -0.02 -0.10 -10.68
N SER A 4 0.56 -0.42 -11.84
CA SER A 4 -0.14 -0.48 -13.13
C SER A 4 -1.25 -1.52 -13.18
N ASP A 5 -1.13 -2.58 -12.39
CA ASP A 5 -2.06 -3.71 -12.44
C ASP A 5 -3.42 -3.34 -11.80
N THR A 6 -3.50 -2.20 -11.11
CA THR A 6 -4.73 -1.71 -10.48
C THR A 6 -5.50 -0.72 -11.36
N ILE A 7 -5.05 -0.45 -12.60
CA ILE A 7 -5.66 0.59 -13.47
C ILE A 7 -7.12 0.26 -13.75
N ASP A 8 -7.44 -0.98 -14.06
CA ASP A 8 -8.81 -1.39 -14.39
C ASP A 8 -9.74 -1.25 -13.18
N LEU A 9 -9.27 -1.69 -12.00
CA LEU A 9 -10.01 -1.55 -10.75
C LEU A 9 -10.27 -0.08 -10.39
N MET A 10 -9.27 0.79 -10.59
CA MET A 10 -9.37 2.22 -10.31
C MET A 10 -10.40 2.93 -11.20
N ASN A 11 -10.60 2.43 -12.43
CA ASN A 11 -11.57 2.96 -13.39
C ASN A 11 -12.90 2.19 -13.40
N SER A 12 -13.08 1.20 -12.52
CA SER A 12 -14.31 0.41 -12.46
C SER A 12 -15.53 1.27 -12.09
N PRO A 13 -16.70 1.03 -12.71
CA PRO A 13 -17.95 1.65 -12.27
C PRO A 13 -18.36 1.19 -10.86
N ASP A 14 -17.95 -0.01 -10.43
CA ASP A 14 -18.20 -0.50 -9.08
C ASP A 14 -17.26 0.18 -8.08
N TYR A 15 -17.84 0.80 -7.04
CA TYR A 15 -17.06 1.47 -6.02
C TYR A 15 -16.21 0.50 -5.19
N ARG A 16 -16.62 -0.77 -5.10
CA ARG A 16 -15.91 -1.82 -4.35
C ARG A 16 -14.57 -2.13 -5.01
N ASP A 17 -14.54 -2.17 -6.34
CA ASP A 17 -13.32 -2.33 -7.12
C ASP A 17 -12.38 -1.12 -6.94
N ARG A 18 -12.93 0.10 -6.95
CA ARG A 18 -12.13 1.31 -6.72
C ARG A 18 -11.52 1.32 -5.31
N MET A 19 -12.26 0.87 -4.31
CA MET A 19 -11.74 0.70 -2.96
C MET A 19 -10.67 -0.39 -2.88
N LYS A 20 -10.85 -1.52 -3.58
CA LYS A 20 -9.84 -2.56 -3.70
C LYS A 20 -8.56 -2.01 -4.35
N ALA A 21 -8.71 -1.21 -5.42
CA ALA A 21 -7.59 -0.52 -6.06
C ALA A 21 -6.85 0.38 -5.06
N GLU A 22 -7.56 1.19 -4.30
CA GLU A 22 -6.99 2.08 -3.28
C GLU A 22 -6.17 1.30 -2.23
N TYR A 23 -6.70 0.20 -1.72
CA TYR A 23 -5.99 -0.68 -0.79
C TYR A 23 -4.70 -1.24 -1.41
N LEU A 24 -4.79 -1.84 -2.60
CA LEU A 24 -3.66 -2.45 -3.29
C LEU A 24 -2.58 -1.41 -3.62
N GLN A 25 -2.98 -0.25 -4.11
CA GLN A 25 -2.10 0.87 -4.44
C GLN A 25 -1.39 1.44 -3.21
N THR A 26 -2.08 1.52 -2.07
CA THR A 26 -1.47 1.96 -0.80
C THR A 26 -0.47 0.92 -0.31
N LYS A 27 -0.84 -0.37 -0.36
CA LYS A 27 0.00 -1.49 0.09
C LYS A 27 1.29 -1.57 -0.74
N ILE A 28 1.19 -1.53 -2.06
CA ILE A 28 2.34 -1.54 -2.97
C ILE A 28 3.33 -0.40 -2.64
N ARG A 29 2.83 0.81 -2.43
CA ARG A 29 3.68 1.96 -2.10
C ARG A 29 4.28 1.87 -0.70
N ARG A 30 3.51 1.37 0.28
CA ARG A 30 3.98 1.14 1.65
C ARG A 30 5.10 0.11 1.67
N ASP A 31 4.92 -1.01 0.98
CA ASP A 31 5.90 -2.10 0.92
C ASP A 31 7.21 -1.63 0.26
N ALA A 32 7.12 -0.86 -0.84
CA ALA A 32 8.28 -0.26 -1.47
C ALA A 32 8.99 0.76 -0.56
N LEU A 33 8.22 1.57 0.18
CA LEU A 33 8.77 2.52 1.15
C LEU A 33 9.45 1.80 2.31
N HIS A 34 8.86 0.72 2.82
CA HIS A 34 9.45 -0.13 3.87
C HIS A 34 10.81 -0.70 3.40
N GLU A 35 10.86 -1.29 2.20
CA GLU A 35 12.12 -1.80 1.63
C GLU A 35 13.18 -0.69 1.49
N MET A 36 12.75 0.51 1.11
CA MET A 36 13.63 1.68 1.03
C MET A 36 14.16 2.09 2.42
N CYS A 37 13.29 2.16 3.44
CA CYS A 37 13.66 2.47 4.83
C CYS A 37 14.68 1.45 5.37
N VAL A 38 14.46 0.15 5.15
CA VAL A 38 15.37 -0.93 5.56
C VAL A 38 16.76 -0.76 4.91
N LYS A 39 16.79 -0.48 3.61
CA LYS A 39 18.07 -0.22 2.90
C LYS A 39 18.76 1.05 3.40
N TYR A 40 17.99 2.09 3.72
CA TYR A 40 18.52 3.34 4.24
C TYR A 40 19.15 3.12 5.62
N GLU A 41 18.45 2.45 6.54
CA GLU A 41 18.97 2.08 7.86
C GLU A 41 20.25 1.24 7.78
N ALA A 42 20.29 0.28 6.85
CA ALA A 42 21.45 -0.59 6.64
C ALA A 42 22.62 0.11 5.91
N GLY A 43 22.47 1.36 5.47
CA GLY A 43 23.49 2.05 4.67
C GLY A 43 23.72 1.44 3.29
N THR A 44 22.76 0.68 2.76
CA THR A 44 22.84 -0.03 1.46
C THR A 44 21.96 0.60 0.37
N LEU A 45 21.26 1.69 0.69
CA LEU A 45 20.45 2.43 -0.27
C LEU A 45 21.34 3.05 -1.34
N LYS A 46 21.02 2.80 -2.61
CA LYS A 46 21.84 3.22 -3.77
C LYS A 46 21.76 4.71 -4.11
N PHE A 47 20.99 5.48 -3.36
CA PHE A 47 20.81 6.91 -3.53
C PHE A 47 20.58 7.56 -2.17
N GLU A 48 20.76 8.87 -2.10
CA GLU A 48 20.53 9.66 -0.89
C GLU A 48 19.20 10.41 -0.99
N PRO A 49 18.21 10.10 -0.13
CA PRO A 49 17.00 10.89 -0.04
C PRO A 49 17.31 12.32 0.45
N THR A 50 16.60 13.31 -0.08
CA THR A 50 16.72 14.70 0.39
C THR A 50 16.03 14.96 1.74
N CYS A 51 15.27 13.98 2.23
CA CYS A 51 14.51 14.06 3.48
C CYS A 51 15.02 13.04 4.49
N SER A 52 14.70 13.26 5.77
CA SER A 52 15.16 12.39 6.84
C SER A 52 14.51 11.00 6.80
N LEU A 53 15.25 9.99 7.25
CA LEU A 53 14.72 8.65 7.48
C LEU A 53 13.51 8.65 8.43
N ASP A 54 13.51 9.52 9.45
CA ASP A 54 12.39 9.63 10.39
C ASP A 54 11.08 10.07 9.72
N LEU A 55 11.16 10.97 8.73
CA LEU A 55 9.99 11.38 7.96
C LEU A 55 9.44 10.20 7.15
N LEU A 56 10.32 9.41 6.52
CA LEU A 56 9.97 8.24 5.73
C LEU A 56 9.31 7.15 6.60
N LYS A 57 9.85 6.87 7.78
CA LYS A 57 9.25 5.94 8.75
C LYS A 57 7.89 6.40 9.25
N LYS A 58 7.73 7.71 9.48
CA LYS A 58 6.44 8.28 9.87
C LYS A 58 5.43 8.13 8.74
N GLN A 59 5.83 8.38 7.49
CA GLN A 59 5.01 8.14 6.32
C GLN A 59 4.58 6.68 6.22
N GLU A 60 5.50 5.72 6.36
CA GLU A 60 5.21 4.29 6.36
C GLU A 60 4.22 3.89 7.47
N THR A 61 4.38 4.45 8.66
CA THR A 61 3.48 4.22 9.81
C THR A 61 2.06 4.68 9.48
N ILE A 62 1.91 5.90 8.94
CA ILE A 62 0.61 6.46 8.57
C ILE A 62 -0.05 5.62 7.46
N MET A 63 0.73 5.18 6.46
CA MET A 63 0.23 4.29 5.41
C MET A 63 -0.25 2.95 5.96
N SER A 64 0.46 2.38 6.93
CA SER A 64 0.08 1.13 7.59
C SER A 64 -1.21 1.29 8.40
N GLN A 65 -1.37 2.42 9.11
CA GLN A 65 -2.62 2.75 9.79
C GLN A 65 -3.77 2.93 8.80
N TYR A 66 -3.52 3.54 7.64
CA TYR A 66 -4.54 3.71 6.61
C TYR A 66 -4.99 2.37 6.01
N LEU A 67 -4.04 1.47 5.72
CA LEU A 67 -4.35 0.10 5.27
C LEU A 67 -5.24 -0.63 6.27
N TYR A 68 -4.95 -0.53 7.56
CA TYR A 68 -5.78 -1.12 8.62
C TYR A 68 -7.21 -0.56 8.62
N LEU A 69 -7.39 0.74 8.41
CA LEU A 69 -8.73 1.34 8.28
C LEU A 69 -9.47 0.82 7.04
N LEU A 70 -8.78 0.62 5.92
CA LEU A 70 -9.36 0.05 4.71
C LEU A 70 -9.77 -1.42 4.92
N GLU A 71 -9.01 -2.20 5.67
CA GLU A 71 -9.35 -3.59 6.02
C GLU A 71 -10.59 -3.67 6.91
N ILE A 72 -10.70 -2.80 7.93
CA ILE A 72 -11.91 -2.68 8.75
C ILE A 72 -13.10 -2.29 7.87
N ARG A 73 -12.95 -1.25 7.04
CA ARG A 73 -14.01 -0.78 6.15
C ARG A 73 -14.47 -1.88 5.20
N ALA A 74 -13.53 -2.61 4.61
CA ALA A 74 -13.85 -3.71 3.70
C ALA A 74 -14.62 -4.82 4.42
N SER A 75 -14.24 -5.14 5.65
CA SER A 75 -14.95 -6.11 6.49
C SER A 75 -16.38 -5.67 6.80
N LEU A 76 -16.60 -4.39 7.11
CA LEU A 76 -17.92 -3.82 7.39
C LEU A 76 -18.82 -3.77 6.14
N GLU A 77 -18.24 -3.49 4.98
CA GLU A 77 -18.96 -3.37 3.71
C GLU A 77 -19.06 -4.68 2.91
N GLY A 78 -18.47 -5.78 3.41
CA GLY A 78 -18.45 -7.08 2.73
C GLY A 78 -17.62 -7.09 1.44
N ILE A 79 -16.55 -6.30 1.38
CA ILE A 79 -15.67 -6.17 0.22
C ILE A 79 -14.47 -7.11 0.38
N CYS A 80 -14.22 -7.95 -0.62
CA CYS A 80 -13.05 -8.84 -0.63
C CYS A 80 -11.80 -8.11 -1.15
N LEU A 81 -10.81 -7.90 -0.29
CA LEU A 81 -9.54 -7.24 -0.64
C LEU A 81 -8.49 -8.20 -1.20
N GLU A 82 -8.58 -9.50 -0.88
CA GLU A 82 -7.69 -10.53 -1.40
C GLU A 82 -8.24 -11.13 -2.71
N GLU A 83 -7.36 -11.56 -3.61
CA GLU A 83 -7.72 -12.65 -4.51
C GLU A 83 -7.66 -13.89 -3.63
N GLY A 84 -8.81 -14.52 -3.36
CA GLY A 84 -8.83 -15.72 -2.53
C GLY A 84 -7.85 -16.74 -3.10
N ASP A 85 -6.91 -17.19 -2.28
CA ASP A 85 -6.29 -18.50 -2.49
C ASP A 85 -7.44 -19.51 -2.43
N GLU A 86 -8.01 -19.87 -3.58
CA GLU A 86 -8.72 -21.14 -3.74
C GLU A 86 -7.68 -22.24 -3.45
N LYS A 87 -7.60 -22.65 -2.18
CA LYS A 87 -6.98 -23.91 -1.76
C LYS A 87 -7.96 -25.05 -1.87
#